data_AF-A0AAU8RD95-F1
#
_entry.id   AF-A0AAU8RD95-F1
#
_cell.length_a   1.000
_cell.length_b   1.000
_cell.length_c   1.000
_cell.angle_alpha   90.00
_cell.angle_beta   90.00
_cell.angle_gamma   90.00
#
_symmetry.space_group_name_H-M   'P 1'
#
loop_
_entity.id
_entity.type
_entity.pdbx_description
1 polymer ?
#
loop_
_entity_poly.entity_id
_entity_poly.type
_entity_poly.pdbx_seq_one_letter_code
_entity_poly.pdbx_strand_id
1 'polypeptide(L)'
;MEEPIVQEEVEADGGDTTTEDDDVDDTEAIFLTDNLIVDASKAFVNYTLPAVDYQKYINEEGDVRDITKEIYNHFNDDYDLIVILAVETLKPEGTAYGITTPAKNSIQGLGGSVFDATSSFGSDGRLNGVVFMPRTEFVQSGPFLHEIAHLWANKGFIGTTVGGHWGYASTGGQLGGFDTLEDLGSNTYKGTVAGRTSFGTFANGGNSIPYSNVELYVMGLIPESELAAIQVAINPVAGNGAGEFTADEIKTYTAQELIAANGKRIPSYEVAQKEFTALTVIISPENAIEDTKKEAIVTSLEDFFKQGPSSESTYNFWTATGERAHFSNGINASSIQ
;
A
#
# COMPACT_ATOMS: atom_id res chain seq x y z
N MET A 1 57.08 -66.42 18.41
CA MET A 1 55.98 -65.98 17.53
C MET A 1 54.76 -66.74 17.99
N GLU A 2 53.75 -66.18 18.66
CA GLU A 2 53.37 -64.81 19.01
C GLU A 2 52.53 -64.93 20.31
N GLU A 3 52.60 -63.91 21.16
CA GLU A 3 51.76 -63.78 22.37
C GLU A 3 50.34 -63.32 22.00
N PRO A 4 49.32 -63.68 22.79
CA PRO A 4 47.99 -63.10 22.66
C PRO A 4 47.91 -61.80 23.48
N ILE A 5 47.60 -60.67 22.84
CA ILE A 5 47.36 -59.41 23.52
C ILE A 5 45.88 -59.31 23.92
N VAL A 6 45.69 -59.04 25.20
CA VAL A 6 44.44 -58.86 25.94
C VAL A 6 43.80 -57.51 25.59
N GLN A 7 42.46 -57.49 25.54
CA GLN A 7 41.61 -56.31 25.42
C GLN A 7 41.79 -55.34 26.60
N GLU A 8 41.88 -54.05 26.28
CA GLU A 8 41.48 -52.95 27.17
C GLU A 8 40.48 -52.05 26.43
N GLU A 9 39.35 -51.80 27.07
CA GLU A 9 38.38 -50.76 26.72
C GLU A 9 38.93 -49.37 27.07
N VAL A 10 38.75 -48.40 26.17
CA VAL A 10 38.62 -46.98 26.53
C VAL A 10 37.59 -46.33 25.61
N GLU A 11 36.60 -45.67 26.21
CA GLU A 11 35.55 -44.87 25.59
C GLU A 11 36.14 -43.66 24.81
N ALA A 12 35.50 -43.26 23.71
CA ALA A 12 34.76 -41.99 23.61
C ALA A 12 34.52 -41.53 22.16
N ASP A 13 33.30 -41.02 22.01
CA ASP A 13 32.89 -39.87 21.22
C ASP A 13 32.44 -40.01 19.76
N GLY A 14 31.25 -39.47 19.53
CA GLY A 14 30.50 -39.52 18.28
C GLY A 14 30.97 -38.48 17.28
N GLY A 15 31.04 -38.89 16.02
CA GLY A 15 31.11 -37.99 14.88
C GLY A 15 29.92 -38.28 13.98
N ASP A 16 28.81 -37.58 14.22
CA ASP A 16 27.73 -37.45 13.24
C ASP A 16 28.18 -36.42 12.20
N THR A 17 28.17 -36.84 10.94
CA THR A 17 28.53 -36.02 9.79
C THR A 17 27.37 -35.08 9.47
N THR A 18 27.39 -33.87 10.03
CA THR A 18 26.56 -32.77 9.54
C THR A 18 27.25 -32.13 8.33
N THR A 19 26.56 -32.21 7.20
CA THR A 19 26.72 -31.31 6.06
C THR A 19 26.71 -29.87 6.57
N GLU A 20 27.80 -29.14 6.35
CA GLU A 20 27.79 -27.68 6.44
C GLU A 20 26.89 -27.18 5.31
N ASP A 21 25.67 -26.77 5.68
CA ASP A 21 24.90 -25.81 4.90
C ASP A 21 25.75 -24.54 4.81
N ASP A 22 25.95 -24.05 3.59
CA ASP A 22 26.48 -22.71 3.34
C ASP A 22 25.47 -21.70 3.91
N ASP A 23 25.62 -21.34 5.18
CA ASP A 23 25.00 -20.17 5.81
C ASP A 23 25.52 -18.94 5.05
N VAL A 24 24.78 -18.53 4.03
CA VAL A 24 24.91 -17.20 3.43
C VAL A 24 24.70 -16.20 4.55
N ASP A 25 25.70 -15.35 4.79
CA ASP A 25 25.65 -14.30 5.81
C ASP A 25 24.44 -13.39 5.53
N ASP A 26 23.34 -13.63 6.25
CA ASP A 26 22.04 -12.98 6.06
C ASP A 26 22.07 -11.50 6.50
N THR A 27 23.25 -11.00 6.90
CA THR A 27 23.44 -9.64 7.43
C THR A 27 24.14 -8.67 6.49
N GLU A 28 24.58 -9.10 5.30
CA GLU A 28 25.26 -8.22 4.33
C GLU A 28 24.30 -7.63 3.27
N ALA A 29 24.64 -6.43 2.78
CA ALA A 29 23.95 -5.85 1.63
C ALA A 29 24.27 -6.64 0.34
N ILE A 30 23.28 -6.79 -0.56
CA ILE A 30 23.47 -7.52 -1.82
C ILE A 30 23.56 -6.50 -2.96
N PHE A 31 24.69 -6.48 -3.66
CA PHE A 31 24.91 -5.61 -4.82
C PHE A 31 24.42 -6.31 -6.09
N LEU A 32 23.29 -5.85 -6.63
CA LEU A 32 22.77 -6.33 -7.93
C LEU A 32 23.50 -5.62 -9.07
N THR A 33 23.75 -4.32 -8.89
CA THR A 33 24.61 -3.47 -9.72
C THR A 33 25.31 -2.43 -8.84
N ASP A 34 26.15 -1.57 -9.43
CA ASP A 34 26.78 -0.43 -8.73
C ASP A 34 25.77 0.60 -8.21
N ASN A 35 24.55 0.62 -8.76
CA ASN A 35 23.50 1.58 -8.43
C ASN A 35 22.23 0.93 -7.88
N LEU A 36 22.14 -0.39 -7.81
CA LEU A 36 20.99 -1.13 -7.29
C LEU A 36 21.45 -2.13 -6.22
N ILE A 37 21.10 -1.85 -4.96
CA ILE A 37 21.63 -2.55 -3.80
C ILE A 37 20.47 -2.94 -2.88
N VAL A 38 20.34 -4.23 -2.56
CA VAL A 38 19.47 -4.68 -1.47
C VAL A 38 20.14 -4.33 -0.15
N ASP A 39 19.46 -3.56 0.69
CA ASP A 39 20.01 -3.15 1.98
C ASP A 39 20.22 -4.38 2.90
N ALA A 40 21.19 -4.29 3.82
CA ALA A 40 21.51 -5.35 4.77
C ALA A 40 20.29 -5.80 5.60
N SER A 41 19.37 -4.88 5.91
CA SER A 41 18.10 -5.18 6.59
C SER A 41 17.14 -6.06 5.79
N LYS A 42 17.38 -6.22 4.47
CA LYS A 42 16.46 -6.83 3.49
C LYS A 42 15.08 -6.19 3.43
N ALA A 43 14.89 -5.01 4.03
CA ALA A 43 13.60 -4.32 4.06
C ALA A 43 13.32 -3.52 2.77
N PHE A 44 14.35 -3.13 2.03
CA PHE A 44 14.23 -2.32 0.83
C PHE A 44 15.42 -2.50 -0.13
N VAL A 45 15.22 -2.06 -1.38
CA VAL A 45 16.26 -1.87 -2.39
C VAL A 45 16.61 -0.40 -2.48
N ASN A 46 17.88 -0.05 -2.40
CA ASN A 46 18.37 1.29 -2.74
C ASN A 46 18.68 1.35 -4.24
N TYR A 47 18.06 2.29 -4.95
CA TYR A 47 18.27 2.53 -6.37
C TYR A 47 18.75 3.96 -6.63
N THR A 48 20.04 4.11 -6.88
CA THR A 48 20.63 5.41 -7.18
C THR A 48 20.39 5.79 -8.63
N LEU A 49 19.83 6.97 -8.81
CA LEU A 49 19.57 7.57 -10.11
C LEU A 49 20.52 8.74 -10.34
N PRO A 50 20.96 8.98 -11.59
CA PRO A 50 21.56 10.27 -11.94
C PRO A 50 20.63 11.42 -11.51
N ALA A 51 21.19 12.51 -10.98
CA ALA A 51 20.39 13.61 -10.43
C ALA A 51 19.33 14.15 -11.40
N VAL A 52 19.63 14.18 -12.71
CA VAL A 52 18.68 14.59 -13.76
C VAL A 52 17.50 13.64 -13.90
N ASP A 53 17.70 12.33 -13.71
CA ASP A 53 16.65 11.32 -13.79
C ASP A 53 15.84 11.27 -12.50
N TYR A 54 16.50 11.37 -11.34
CA TYR A 54 15.83 11.51 -10.05
C TYR A 54 14.83 12.67 -10.05
N GLN A 55 15.23 13.84 -10.56
CA GLN A 55 14.37 15.03 -10.62
C GLN A 55 13.12 14.85 -11.48
N LYS A 56 13.13 13.94 -12.47
CA LYS A 56 11.91 13.64 -13.23
C LYS A 56 10.82 13.06 -12.32
N TYR A 57 11.17 12.15 -11.41
CA TYR A 57 10.21 11.57 -10.47
C TYR A 57 9.72 12.61 -9.45
N ILE A 58 10.62 13.46 -8.96
CA ILE A 58 10.28 14.54 -8.03
C ILE A 58 9.31 15.55 -8.64
N ASN A 59 9.43 15.83 -9.94
CA ASN A 59 8.56 16.74 -10.68
C ASN A 59 7.33 16.06 -11.33
N GLU A 60 7.09 14.77 -11.04
CA GLU A 60 6.00 13.98 -11.64
C GLU A 60 6.09 13.82 -13.18
N GLU A 61 7.29 13.93 -13.73
CA GLU A 61 7.59 13.76 -15.16
C GLU A 61 8.13 12.36 -15.49
N GLY A 62 8.58 11.61 -14.48
CA GLY A 62 9.11 10.25 -14.62
C GLY A 62 8.01 9.19 -14.69
N ASP A 63 8.21 8.15 -15.51
CA ASP A 63 7.33 6.97 -15.51
C ASP A 63 7.88 5.94 -14.51
N VAL A 64 7.08 5.59 -13.50
CA VAL A 64 7.44 4.56 -12.51
C VAL A 64 7.72 3.19 -13.16
N ARG A 65 7.21 2.94 -14.36
CA ARG A 65 7.49 1.72 -15.14
C ARG A 65 8.96 1.58 -15.52
N ASP A 66 9.70 2.67 -15.62
CA ASP A 66 11.13 2.62 -15.90
C ASP A 66 11.89 2.04 -14.69
N ILE A 67 11.46 2.38 -13.47
CA ILE A 67 12.01 1.80 -12.23
C ILE A 67 11.59 0.34 -12.10
N THR A 68 10.30 0.01 -12.27
CA THR A 68 9.85 -1.37 -12.07
C THR A 68 10.46 -2.35 -13.07
N LYS A 69 10.68 -1.93 -14.32
CA LYS A 69 11.39 -2.76 -15.31
C LYS A 69 12.82 -3.05 -14.88
N GLU A 70 13.52 -2.06 -14.34
CA GLU A 70 14.86 -2.29 -13.82
C GLU A 70 14.83 -3.28 -12.65
N ILE A 71 13.87 -3.14 -11.73
CA ILE A 71 13.67 -4.11 -10.64
C ILE A 71 13.44 -5.53 -11.18
N TYR A 72 12.53 -5.72 -12.13
CA TYR A 72 12.23 -7.05 -12.67
C TYR A 72 13.35 -7.66 -13.54
N ASN A 73 14.41 -6.92 -13.87
CA ASN A 73 15.63 -7.51 -14.43
C ASN A 73 16.43 -8.32 -13.40
N HIS A 74 16.20 -8.10 -12.10
CA HIS A 74 16.96 -8.72 -11.01
C HIS A 74 16.09 -9.46 -9.99
N PHE A 75 14.77 -9.29 -10.04
CA PHE A 75 13.82 -9.90 -9.11
C PHE A 75 12.81 -10.79 -9.82
N ASN A 76 12.40 -11.87 -9.16
CA ASN A 76 11.27 -12.70 -9.57
C ASN A 76 9.94 -11.92 -9.42
N ASP A 77 8.89 -12.33 -10.16
CA ASP A 77 7.55 -11.71 -10.05
C ASP A 77 6.81 -12.15 -8.78
N ASP A 78 7.35 -11.75 -7.64
CA ASP A 78 6.96 -12.20 -6.30
C ASP A 78 6.14 -11.19 -5.50
N TYR A 79 5.88 -10.00 -6.06
CA TYR A 79 5.30 -8.88 -5.31
C TYR A 79 3.95 -8.42 -5.90
N ASP A 80 2.98 -8.21 -5.01
CA ASP A 80 1.67 -7.64 -5.33
C ASP A 80 1.72 -6.11 -5.45
N LEU A 81 2.68 -5.46 -4.78
CA LEU A 81 2.86 -4.01 -4.76
C LEU A 81 4.35 -3.66 -4.83
N ILE A 82 4.72 -2.67 -5.64
CA ILE A 82 6.03 -2.00 -5.53
C ILE A 82 5.81 -0.62 -4.93
N VAL A 83 6.56 -0.30 -3.88
CA VAL A 83 6.52 0.99 -3.19
C VAL A 83 7.81 1.74 -3.50
N ILE A 84 7.72 2.82 -4.25
CA ILE A 84 8.85 3.67 -4.60
C ILE A 84 8.84 4.89 -3.69
N LEU A 85 9.89 5.06 -2.89
CA LEU A 85 10.04 6.18 -1.98
C LEU A 85 11.25 7.01 -2.38
N ALA A 86 11.07 8.32 -2.53
CA ALA A 86 12.19 9.24 -2.66
C ALA A 86 12.62 9.78 -1.29
N VAL A 87 13.81 10.38 -1.25
CA VAL A 87 14.48 10.81 -0.02
C VAL A 87 14.30 12.31 0.27
N GLU A 88 13.28 12.96 -0.31
CA GLU A 88 13.09 14.40 -0.11
C GLU A 88 12.82 14.73 1.37
N THR A 89 13.48 15.78 1.85
CA THR A 89 13.25 16.27 3.22
C THR A 89 11.92 17.01 3.34
N LEU A 90 11.50 17.67 2.25
CA LEU A 90 10.24 18.38 2.13
C LEU A 90 9.50 17.92 0.88
N LYS A 91 8.17 17.89 0.93
CA LYS A 91 7.39 17.58 -0.27
C LYS A 91 7.62 18.69 -1.30
N PRO A 92 7.92 18.37 -2.57
CA PRO A 92 8.04 19.38 -3.62
C PRO A 92 6.76 20.23 -3.72
N GLU A 93 6.90 21.52 -4.01
CA GLU A 93 5.76 22.40 -4.17
C GLU A 93 4.98 22.05 -5.44
N GLY A 94 3.65 22.11 -5.39
CA GLY A 94 2.81 21.83 -6.56
C GLY A 94 2.61 20.36 -6.93
N THR A 95 3.26 19.42 -6.24
CA THR A 95 3.12 17.97 -6.49
C THR A 95 2.16 17.29 -5.50
N ALA A 96 1.72 16.09 -5.83
CA ALA A 96 0.96 15.19 -4.97
C ALA A 96 1.80 14.70 -3.77
N TYR A 97 1.10 14.28 -2.72
CA TYR A 97 1.75 13.65 -1.56
C TYR A 97 2.11 12.18 -1.81
N GLY A 98 1.41 11.55 -2.75
CA GLY A 98 1.64 10.20 -3.23
C GLY A 98 0.91 10.01 -4.56
N ILE A 99 1.34 9.01 -5.32
CA ILE A 99 0.72 8.66 -6.59
C ILE A 99 0.61 7.14 -6.67
N THR A 100 -0.59 6.65 -6.94
CA THR A 100 -0.83 5.24 -7.24
C THR A 100 -0.97 5.02 -8.73
N THR A 101 -0.15 4.13 -9.29
CA THR A 101 -0.22 3.70 -10.68
C THR A 101 -0.64 2.23 -10.73
N PRO A 102 -1.92 1.91 -11.00
CA PRO A 102 -2.38 0.53 -11.08
C PRO A 102 -1.77 -0.22 -12.27
N ALA A 103 -1.26 -1.43 -12.03
CA ALA A 103 -0.72 -2.30 -13.08
C ALA A 103 -1.81 -3.23 -13.64
N LYS A 104 -2.77 -3.64 -12.82
CA LYS A 104 -3.95 -4.40 -13.25
C LYS A 104 -5.19 -4.06 -12.42
N ASN A 105 -6.34 -4.44 -12.93
CA ASN A 105 -7.56 -4.62 -12.17
C ASN A 105 -8.23 -5.91 -12.66
N SER A 106 -8.17 -6.97 -11.87
CA SER A 106 -8.85 -8.25 -12.16
C SER A 106 -10.25 -8.34 -11.55
N ILE A 107 -10.68 -7.32 -10.80
CA ILE A 107 -11.89 -7.37 -9.97
C ILE A 107 -13.07 -6.81 -10.74
N GLN A 108 -14.13 -7.62 -10.85
CA GLN A 108 -15.42 -7.21 -11.42
C GLN A 108 -16.36 -6.73 -10.31
N GLY A 109 -17.44 -6.03 -10.68
CA GLY A 109 -18.44 -5.58 -9.70
C GLY A 109 -18.12 -4.28 -8.98
N LEU A 110 -17.03 -3.58 -9.36
CA LEU A 110 -16.55 -2.36 -8.70
C LEU A 110 -16.79 -1.07 -9.53
N GLY A 111 -17.58 -1.15 -10.60
CA GLY A 111 -17.82 -0.05 -11.55
C GLY A 111 -16.68 0.24 -12.52
N GLY A 112 -15.45 -0.19 -12.19
CA GLY A 112 -14.26 -0.05 -13.04
C GLY A 112 -14.13 -1.14 -14.10
N SER A 113 -13.37 -0.84 -15.16
CA SER A 113 -13.01 -1.85 -16.17
C SER A 113 -11.97 -2.83 -15.64
N VAL A 114 -12.08 -4.08 -16.04
CA VAL A 114 -11.02 -5.09 -15.86
C VAL A 114 -9.94 -4.85 -16.91
N PHE A 115 -8.68 -4.88 -16.49
CA PHE A 115 -7.53 -4.76 -17.38
C PHE A 115 -6.30 -5.42 -16.77
N ASP A 116 -5.32 -5.71 -17.61
CA ASP A 116 -4.00 -6.17 -17.20
C ASP A 116 -2.94 -5.48 -18.07
N ALA A 117 -2.11 -4.66 -17.43
CA ALA A 117 -1.00 -3.96 -18.03
C ALA A 117 0.34 -4.32 -17.36
N THR A 118 0.39 -5.41 -16.58
CA THR A 118 1.56 -5.86 -15.80
C THR A 118 2.83 -5.99 -16.63
N SER A 119 2.73 -6.52 -17.85
CA SER A 119 3.85 -6.59 -18.79
C SER A 119 4.51 -5.22 -19.10
N SER A 120 3.76 -4.12 -19.04
CA SER A 120 4.32 -2.77 -19.24
C SER A 120 5.17 -2.29 -18.06
N PHE A 121 5.07 -2.97 -16.91
CA PHE A 121 5.89 -2.75 -15.71
C PHE A 121 7.06 -3.74 -15.62
N GLY A 122 7.11 -4.78 -16.47
CA GLY A 122 8.07 -5.87 -16.35
C GLY A 122 7.59 -7.07 -15.51
N SER A 123 6.36 -7.01 -14.99
CA SER A 123 5.75 -8.10 -14.21
C SER A 123 5.12 -9.15 -15.15
N ASP A 124 5.17 -10.42 -14.75
CA ASP A 124 4.56 -11.57 -15.43
C ASP A 124 3.07 -11.77 -15.07
N GLY A 125 2.48 -10.83 -14.34
CA GLY A 125 1.05 -10.82 -14.03
C GLY A 125 0.73 -10.68 -12.55
N ARG A 126 1.72 -10.72 -11.65
CA ARG A 126 1.45 -10.64 -10.20
C ARG A 126 1.16 -9.22 -9.72
N LEU A 127 1.87 -8.22 -10.22
CA LEU A 127 1.80 -6.84 -9.72
C LEU A 127 0.39 -6.24 -9.81
N ASN A 128 -0.15 -5.74 -8.69
CA ASN A 128 -1.40 -4.98 -8.67
C ASN A 128 -1.18 -3.50 -9.03
N GLY A 129 -0.06 -2.92 -8.61
CA GLY A 129 0.30 -1.54 -8.94
C GLY A 129 1.56 -1.07 -8.24
N VAL A 130 1.85 0.22 -8.44
CA VAL A 130 3.00 0.90 -7.86
C VAL A 130 2.51 2.11 -7.08
N VAL A 131 3.05 2.31 -5.88
CA VAL A 131 2.84 3.55 -5.11
C VAL A 131 4.15 4.33 -5.11
N PHE A 132 4.12 5.57 -5.55
CA PHE A 132 5.22 6.52 -5.43
C PHE A 132 4.94 7.53 -4.32
N MET A 133 5.92 7.79 -3.46
CA MET A 133 5.88 8.91 -2.51
C MET A 133 7.21 9.67 -2.54
N PRO A 134 7.21 11.01 -2.55
CA PRO A 134 8.44 11.79 -2.62
C PRO A 134 9.26 11.75 -1.32
N ARG A 135 8.69 11.19 -0.23
CA ARG A 135 9.30 11.15 1.09
C ARG A 135 9.12 9.78 1.73
N THR A 136 10.19 9.23 2.29
CA THR A 136 10.14 7.97 3.02
C THR A 136 9.25 8.04 4.26
N GLU A 137 9.15 9.21 4.91
CA GLU A 137 8.33 9.43 6.12
C GLU A 137 6.83 9.31 5.88
N PHE A 138 6.38 9.38 4.61
CA PHE A 138 4.96 9.28 4.28
C PHE A 138 4.41 7.85 4.41
N VAL A 139 5.27 6.84 4.50
CA VAL A 139 4.86 5.48 4.90
C VAL A 139 4.16 5.52 6.27
N GLN A 140 4.78 6.20 7.24
CA GLN A 140 4.28 6.29 8.62
C GLN A 140 3.24 7.40 8.77
N SER A 141 3.59 8.62 8.35
CA SER A 141 2.76 9.82 8.57
C SER A 141 1.57 9.95 7.60
N GLY A 142 1.57 9.15 6.52
CA GLY A 142 0.58 9.21 5.46
C GLY A 142 1.00 10.12 4.31
N PRO A 143 0.32 10.02 3.15
CA PRO A 143 -0.98 9.34 2.96
C PRO A 143 -0.87 7.92 2.39
N PHE A 144 0.00 7.06 2.92
CA PHE A 144 0.23 5.74 2.35
C PHE A 144 -1.01 4.82 2.30
N LEU A 145 -1.85 4.82 3.33
CA LEU A 145 -3.12 4.05 3.30
C LEU A 145 -4.09 4.54 2.21
N HIS A 146 -4.09 5.84 1.93
CA HIS A 146 -4.87 6.44 0.86
C HIS A 146 -4.37 5.97 -0.52
N GLU A 147 -3.06 5.98 -0.74
CA GLU A 147 -2.49 5.47 -1.98
C GLU A 147 -2.82 3.99 -2.20
N ILE A 148 -2.65 3.17 -1.16
CA ILE A 148 -3.03 1.75 -1.22
C ILE A 148 -4.53 1.59 -1.55
N ALA A 149 -5.41 2.47 -1.05
CA ALA A 149 -6.85 2.39 -1.33
C ALA A 149 -7.17 2.51 -2.83
N HIS A 150 -6.44 3.32 -3.59
CA HIS A 150 -6.63 3.52 -5.04
C HIS A 150 -6.44 2.24 -5.87
N LEU A 151 -5.80 1.20 -5.33
CA LEU A 151 -5.74 -0.10 -6.00
C LEU A 151 -7.13 -0.73 -6.19
N TRP A 152 -8.07 -0.48 -5.26
CA TRP A 152 -9.42 -1.06 -5.30
C TRP A 152 -10.54 -0.02 -5.46
N ALA A 153 -10.39 1.13 -4.81
CA ALA A 153 -11.50 1.99 -4.49
C ALA A 153 -11.78 3.08 -5.54
N ASN A 154 -13.04 3.50 -5.55
CA ASN A 154 -13.60 4.62 -6.30
C ASN A 154 -13.28 4.67 -7.82
N LYS A 155 -13.36 3.51 -8.47
CA LYS A 155 -13.24 3.37 -9.92
C LYS A 155 -14.61 3.38 -10.63
N GLY A 156 -15.55 4.17 -10.11
CA GLY A 156 -16.92 4.26 -10.64
C GLY A 156 -17.98 3.48 -9.86
N PHE A 157 -17.65 2.91 -8.70
CA PHE A 157 -18.60 2.19 -7.84
C PHE A 157 -19.78 3.08 -7.38
N ILE A 158 -19.49 4.34 -7.08
CA ILE A 158 -20.48 5.41 -6.89
C ILE A 158 -20.09 6.60 -7.77
N GLY A 159 -21.08 7.42 -8.13
CA GLY A 159 -20.82 8.70 -8.78
C GLY A 159 -20.16 9.68 -7.80
N THR A 160 -19.15 10.40 -8.25
CA THR A 160 -18.43 11.42 -7.47
C THR A 160 -18.14 12.65 -8.33
N THR A 161 -18.10 13.83 -7.72
CA THR A 161 -17.62 15.07 -8.35
C THR A 161 -16.12 15.29 -8.17
N VAL A 162 -15.46 14.41 -7.42
CA VAL A 162 -14.01 14.45 -7.17
C VAL A 162 -13.41 13.17 -7.72
N GLY A 163 -12.80 13.25 -8.90
CA GLY A 163 -12.23 12.08 -9.58
C GLY A 163 -11.27 11.31 -8.68
N GLY A 164 -11.40 9.98 -8.64
CA GLY A 164 -10.60 9.11 -7.78
C GLY A 164 -10.96 9.15 -6.29
N HIS A 165 -11.82 10.06 -5.82
CA HIS A 165 -12.16 10.22 -4.40
C HIS A 165 -13.66 10.17 -4.08
N TRP A 166 -14.02 9.85 -2.85
CA TRP A 166 -15.43 9.72 -2.44
C TRP A 166 -16.18 11.05 -2.44
N GLY A 167 -15.48 12.19 -2.44
CA GLY A 167 -16.09 13.51 -2.58
C GLY A 167 -17.06 13.79 -1.43
N TYR A 168 -18.30 14.11 -1.79
CA TYR A 168 -19.39 14.43 -0.86
C TYR A 168 -20.31 13.20 -0.66
N ALA A 169 -19.73 12.12 -0.16
CA ALA A 169 -20.45 10.88 0.13
C ALA A 169 -20.22 10.40 1.57
N SER A 170 -21.17 9.63 2.11
CA SER A 170 -21.12 9.09 3.47
C SER A 170 -20.19 7.89 3.61
N THR A 171 -18.98 7.99 3.08
CA THR A 171 -17.97 6.92 3.12
C THR A 171 -17.04 7.07 4.31
N GLY A 172 -16.53 8.28 4.58
CA GLY A 172 -15.74 8.58 5.79
C GLY A 172 -14.40 7.84 5.87
N GLY A 173 -13.80 7.53 4.72
CA GLY A 173 -12.64 6.65 4.58
C GLY A 173 -11.37 7.35 4.13
N GLN A 174 -10.37 6.57 3.71
CA GLN A 174 -9.07 7.08 3.25
C GLN A 174 -9.21 8.02 2.05
N LEU A 175 -10.12 7.73 1.12
CA LEU A 175 -10.37 8.54 -0.07
C LEU A 175 -11.40 9.66 0.15
N GLY A 176 -11.56 10.11 1.40
CA GLY A 176 -12.43 11.23 1.75
C GLY A 176 -13.87 10.83 2.09
N GLY A 177 -14.78 11.80 2.01
CA GLY A 177 -16.19 11.65 2.38
C GLY A 177 -16.45 11.87 3.88
N PHE A 178 -17.71 11.95 4.26
CA PHE A 178 -18.15 12.14 5.64
C PHE A 178 -18.66 10.82 6.25
N ASP A 179 -18.73 10.72 7.58
CA ASP A 179 -19.38 9.61 8.30
C ASP A 179 -20.67 10.05 9.00
N THR A 180 -20.85 11.36 9.26
CA THR A 180 -22.11 11.93 9.71
C THR A 180 -22.52 13.11 8.83
N LEU A 181 -23.83 13.33 8.75
CA LEU A 181 -24.45 14.38 7.96
C LEU A 181 -25.55 15.07 8.77
N GLU A 182 -25.43 16.38 8.91
CA GLU A 182 -26.45 17.25 9.50
C GLU A 182 -27.14 18.05 8.39
N ASP A 183 -28.48 18.10 8.41
CA ASP A 183 -29.29 18.96 7.54
C ASP A 183 -29.49 20.32 8.24
N LEU A 184 -28.91 21.37 7.66
CA LEU A 184 -29.00 22.74 8.17
C LEU A 184 -30.19 23.51 7.57
N GLY A 185 -30.98 22.86 6.71
CA GLY A 185 -32.08 23.45 5.96
C GLY A 185 -31.61 24.22 4.72
N SER A 186 -32.56 24.60 3.87
CA SER A 186 -32.30 25.35 2.62
C SER A 186 -31.24 24.68 1.73
N ASN A 187 -31.31 23.34 1.60
CA ASN A 187 -30.35 22.53 0.84
C ASN A 187 -28.89 22.69 1.29
N THR A 188 -28.68 23.09 2.54
CA THR A 188 -27.35 23.21 3.15
C THR A 188 -27.16 22.08 4.14
N TYR A 189 -26.00 21.46 4.08
CA TYR A 189 -25.64 20.30 4.89
C TYR A 189 -24.28 20.51 5.53
N LYS A 190 -24.02 19.77 6.60
CA LYS A 190 -22.71 19.69 7.23
C LYS A 190 -22.28 18.26 7.40
N GLY A 191 -21.18 17.90 6.75
CA GLY A 191 -20.51 16.62 6.92
C GLY A 191 -19.42 16.68 7.98
N THR A 192 -19.22 15.58 8.70
CA THR A 192 -18.08 15.39 9.60
C THR A 192 -17.44 14.03 9.35
N VAL A 193 -16.22 13.82 9.87
CA VAL A 193 -15.60 12.50 9.91
C VAL A 193 -14.85 12.27 11.22
N ALA A 194 -14.95 11.08 11.81
CA ALA A 194 -14.18 10.64 12.97
C ALA A 194 -14.23 11.64 14.14
N GLY A 195 -15.41 12.23 14.40
CA GLY A 195 -15.61 13.24 15.45
C GLY A 195 -14.99 14.62 15.20
N ARG A 196 -14.42 14.86 14.00
CA ARG A 196 -13.88 16.16 13.59
C ARG A 196 -15.00 17.09 13.13
N THR A 197 -14.75 18.39 13.08
CA THR A 197 -15.77 19.38 12.68
C THR A 197 -15.98 19.51 11.18
N SER A 198 -15.22 18.76 10.38
CA SER A 198 -15.27 18.76 8.91
C SER A 198 -14.76 17.41 8.39
N PHE A 199 -14.85 17.23 7.07
CA PHE A 199 -14.31 16.10 6.33
C PHE A 199 -13.54 16.63 5.11
N GLY A 200 -12.68 15.78 4.53
CA GLY A 200 -12.02 16.05 3.27
C GLY A 200 -12.73 15.36 2.11
N THR A 201 -12.87 16.07 0.99
CA THR A 201 -13.46 15.50 -0.22
C THR A 201 -12.48 14.60 -0.99
N PHE A 202 -11.17 14.81 -0.78
CA PHE A 202 -10.10 14.01 -1.35
C PHE A 202 -9.58 12.96 -0.36
N ALA A 203 -9.30 13.34 0.89
CA ALA A 203 -8.73 12.47 1.89
C ALA A 203 -9.11 12.93 3.29
N ASN A 204 -9.19 12.01 4.25
CA ASN A 204 -9.63 12.33 5.62
C ASN A 204 -8.54 12.26 6.68
N GLY A 205 -7.30 11.87 6.40
CA GLY A 205 -6.35 11.82 7.51
C GLY A 205 -4.97 11.25 7.29
N GLY A 206 -4.48 11.10 6.07
CA GLY A 206 -3.20 10.42 5.84
C GLY A 206 -3.31 8.96 6.25
N ASN A 207 -2.81 8.61 7.44
CA ASN A 207 -2.97 7.30 8.07
C ASN A 207 -3.76 7.34 9.41
N SER A 208 -4.43 8.45 9.74
CA SER A 208 -5.05 8.68 11.06
C SER A 208 -6.49 8.17 11.25
N ILE A 209 -7.04 7.49 10.25
CA ILE A 209 -8.36 6.84 10.31
C ILE A 209 -8.25 5.44 9.68
N PRO A 210 -9.19 4.52 9.93
CA PRO A 210 -9.21 3.21 9.26
C PRO A 210 -9.83 3.31 7.85
N TYR A 211 -9.90 2.19 7.13
CA TYR A 211 -10.71 2.07 5.93
C TYR A 211 -12.21 2.07 6.28
N SER A 212 -13.01 2.74 5.46
CA SER A 212 -14.46 2.78 5.58
C SER A 212 -15.13 1.45 5.20
N ASN A 213 -16.41 1.30 5.56
CA ASN A 213 -17.21 0.13 5.20
C ASN A 213 -17.18 -0.17 3.67
N VAL A 214 -17.37 0.84 2.82
CA VAL A 214 -17.31 0.65 1.36
C VAL A 214 -15.91 0.32 0.87
N GLU A 215 -14.86 0.92 1.45
CA GLU A 215 -13.46 0.60 1.12
C GLU A 215 -13.14 -0.86 1.46
N LEU A 216 -13.58 -1.34 2.63
CA LEU A 216 -13.46 -2.74 3.01
C LEU A 216 -14.22 -3.66 2.03
N TYR A 217 -15.42 -3.27 1.58
CA TYR A 217 -16.18 -4.06 0.61
C TYR A 217 -15.48 -4.17 -0.74
N VAL A 218 -14.98 -3.06 -1.29
CA VAL A 218 -14.31 -3.07 -2.61
C VAL A 218 -12.96 -3.81 -2.55
N MET A 219 -12.26 -3.77 -1.40
CA MET A 219 -11.11 -4.64 -1.10
C MET A 219 -11.48 -6.12 -0.92
N GLY A 220 -12.78 -6.43 -0.82
CA GLY A 220 -13.31 -7.78 -0.64
C GLY A 220 -13.17 -8.29 0.79
N LEU A 221 -13.01 -7.41 1.76
CA LEU A 221 -12.77 -7.73 3.18
C LEU A 221 -14.05 -7.93 3.98
N ILE A 222 -15.19 -7.50 3.44
CA ILE A 222 -16.50 -7.74 4.04
C ILE A 222 -17.49 -8.28 2.98
N PRO A 223 -18.50 -9.06 3.39
CA PRO A 223 -19.55 -9.54 2.49
C PRO A 223 -20.49 -8.44 1.99
N GLU A 224 -21.25 -8.74 0.93
CA GLU A 224 -22.37 -7.92 0.45
C GLU A 224 -23.40 -7.59 1.54
N SER A 225 -23.61 -8.51 2.49
CA SER A 225 -24.55 -8.33 3.61
C SER A 225 -24.09 -7.30 4.65
N GLU A 226 -22.81 -6.95 4.66
CA GLU A 226 -22.23 -5.93 5.55
C GLU A 226 -22.01 -4.58 4.86
N LEU A 227 -22.19 -4.50 3.53
CA LEU A 227 -22.11 -3.24 2.81
C LEU A 227 -23.26 -2.31 3.26
N ALA A 228 -22.91 -1.18 3.84
CA ALA A 228 -23.84 -0.16 4.28
C ALA A 228 -24.39 0.66 3.11
N ALA A 229 -25.55 1.27 3.30
CA ALA A 229 -26.05 2.26 2.35
C ALA A 229 -25.16 3.50 2.34
N ILE A 230 -25.01 4.13 1.18
CA ILE A 230 -24.17 5.31 0.99
C ILE A 230 -25.05 6.49 0.58
N GLN A 231 -24.99 7.58 1.32
CA GLN A 231 -25.57 8.85 0.95
C GLN A 231 -24.58 9.63 0.08
N VAL A 232 -25.03 10.17 -1.05
CA VAL A 232 -24.22 10.94 -1.99
C VAL A 232 -24.92 12.26 -2.25
N ALA A 233 -24.20 13.36 -2.07
CA ALA A 233 -24.69 14.68 -2.44
C ALA A 233 -24.69 14.85 -3.96
N ILE A 234 -25.81 15.28 -4.53
CA ILE A 234 -25.96 15.52 -5.96
C ILE A 234 -25.66 16.99 -6.25
N ASN A 235 -24.75 17.23 -7.20
CA ASN A 235 -24.24 18.57 -7.56
C ASN A 235 -23.78 19.40 -6.34
N PRO A 236 -22.90 18.85 -5.48
CA PRO A 236 -22.47 19.53 -4.28
C PRO A 236 -21.64 20.79 -4.59
N VAL A 237 -21.82 21.84 -3.80
CA VAL A 237 -21.00 23.04 -3.83
C VAL A 237 -20.47 23.30 -2.41
N ALA A 238 -19.16 23.51 -2.29
CA ALA A 238 -18.53 23.80 -1.00
C ALA A 238 -19.16 25.04 -0.35
N GLY A 239 -19.48 24.92 0.94
CA GLY A 239 -20.00 26.00 1.76
C GLY A 239 -18.89 26.85 2.37
N ASN A 240 -19.30 27.84 3.17
CA ASN A 240 -18.38 28.75 3.85
C ASN A 240 -17.92 28.24 5.24
N GLY A 241 -18.72 27.38 5.89
CA GLY A 241 -18.38 26.78 7.16
C GLY A 241 -17.61 25.46 7.04
N ALA A 242 -16.95 25.07 8.14
CA ALA A 242 -16.22 23.80 8.21
C ALA A 242 -17.16 22.61 7.97
N GLY A 243 -16.87 21.83 6.94
CA GLY A 243 -17.68 20.67 6.54
C GLY A 243 -19.03 21.04 5.89
N GLU A 244 -19.33 22.32 5.72
CA GLU A 244 -20.59 22.76 5.11
C GLU A 244 -20.53 22.66 3.58
N PHE A 245 -21.65 22.30 2.99
CA PHE A 245 -21.86 22.30 1.55
C PHE A 245 -23.33 22.41 1.22
N THR A 246 -23.65 22.86 0.00
CA THR A 246 -25.00 22.73 -0.55
C THR A 246 -25.07 21.58 -1.54
N ALA A 247 -26.26 21.04 -1.77
CA ALA A 247 -26.51 20.02 -2.78
C ALA A 247 -27.95 20.14 -3.30
N ASP A 248 -28.21 19.66 -4.53
CA ASP A 248 -29.58 19.63 -5.06
C ASP A 248 -30.45 18.63 -4.27
N GLU A 249 -29.86 17.49 -3.91
CA GLU A 249 -30.43 16.47 -3.03
C GLU A 249 -29.33 15.61 -2.40
N ILE A 250 -29.71 14.87 -1.36
CA ILE A 250 -28.90 13.77 -0.81
C ILE A 250 -29.54 12.46 -1.25
N LYS A 251 -28.87 11.74 -2.15
CA LYS A 251 -29.36 10.46 -2.67
C LYS A 251 -28.75 9.30 -1.89
N THR A 252 -29.59 8.43 -1.36
CA THR A 252 -29.16 7.19 -0.69
C THR A 252 -29.12 6.04 -1.68
N TYR A 253 -27.98 5.36 -1.77
CA TYR A 253 -27.81 4.10 -2.50
C TYR A 253 -27.71 2.95 -1.51
N THR A 254 -28.65 2.02 -1.58
CA THR A 254 -28.60 0.77 -0.81
C THR A 254 -27.55 -0.18 -1.39
N ALA A 255 -27.07 -1.13 -0.58
CA ALA A 255 -26.17 -2.19 -1.07
C ALA A 255 -26.77 -2.94 -2.27
N GLN A 256 -28.07 -3.22 -2.24
CA GLN A 256 -28.77 -3.90 -3.34
C GLN A 256 -28.72 -3.08 -4.62
N GLU A 257 -28.92 -1.76 -4.56
CA GLU A 257 -28.83 -0.88 -5.74
C GLU A 257 -27.41 -0.79 -6.27
N LEU A 258 -26.41 -0.70 -5.40
CA LEU A 258 -25.00 -0.67 -5.78
C LEU A 258 -24.59 -1.96 -6.50
N ILE A 259 -24.98 -3.12 -5.95
CA ILE A 259 -24.71 -4.43 -6.55
C ILE A 259 -25.50 -4.63 -7.85
N ALA A 260 -26.76 -4.17 -7.91
CA ALA A 260 -27.55 -4.25 -9.12
C ALA A 260 -26.98 -3.39 -10.26
N ALA A 261 -26.41 -2.22 -9.92
CA ALA A 261 -25.78 -1.31 -10.88
C ALA A 261 -24.41 -1.79 -11.37
N ASN A 262 -23.57 -2.31 -10.47
CA ASN A 262 -22.17 -2.64 -10.77
C ASN A 262 -21.94 -4.13 -11.04
N GLY A 263 -22.86 -5.00 -10.65
CA GLY A 263 -22.65 -6.44 -10.51
C GLY A 263 -22.07 -6.81 -9.15
N LYS A 264 -22.10 -8.10 -8.84
CA LYS A 264 -21.45 -8.65 -7.64
C LYS A 264 -19.93 -8.56 -7.77
N ARG A 265 -19.25 -8.35 -6.64
CA ARG A 265 -17.79 -8.38 -6.59
C ARG A 265 -17.27 -9.78 -6.95
N ILE A 266 -16.37 -9.86 -7.93
CA ILE A 266 -15.68 -11.11 -8.30
C ILE A 266 -14.18 -10.83 -8.34
N PRO A 267 -13.32 -11.55 -7.58
CA PRO A 267 -13.68 -12.62 -6.64
C PRO A 267 -14.61 -12.14 -5.50
N SER A 268 -15.38 -13.04 -4.90
CA SER A 268 -16.21 -12.69 -3.73
C SER A 268 -15.35 -12.54 -2.47
N TYR A 269 -15.93 -12.06 -1.37
CA TYR A 269 -15.16 -11.82 -0.14
C TYR A 269 -14.53 -13.09 0.43
N GLU A 270 -15.15 -14.26 0.22
CA GLU A 270 -14.73 -15.57 0.73
C GLU A 270 -13.40 -16.04 0.14
N VAL A 271 -13.09 -15.62 -1.10
CA VAL A 271 -11.91 -16.08 -1.85
C VAL A 271 -11.03 -14.93 -2.32
N ALA A 272 -11.37 -13.69 -1.95
CA ALA A 272 -10.53 -12.53 -2.22
C ALA A 272 -9.23 -12.62 -1.42
N GLN A 273 -8.12 -12.25 -2.06
CA GLN A 273 -6.81 -12.15 -1.42
C GLN A 273 -6.88 -11.28 -0.15
N LYS A 274 -6.15 -11.72 0.88
CA LYS A 274 -6.03 -11.07 2.21
C LYS A 274 -4.59 -10.83 2.62
N GLU A 275 -3.70 -11.67 2.10
CA GLU A 275 -2.26 -11.58 2.29
C GLU A 275 -1.63 -11.09 1.00
N PHE A 276 -0.88 -10.00 1.10
CA PHE A 276 -0.23 -9.35 -0.01
C PHE A 276 1.27 -9.21 0.29
N THR A 277 2.05 -9.06 -0.77
CA THR A 277 3.51 -8.91 -0.71
C THR A 277 3.93 -7.58 -1.32
N ALA A 278 4.76 -6.82 -0.63
CA ALA A 278 5.28 -5.54 -1.09
C ALA A 278 6.81 -5.56 -1.20
N LEU A 279 7.33 -4.94 -2.27
CA LEU A 279 8.74 -4.61 -2.42
C LEU A 279 8.90 -3.10 -2.27
N THR A 280 9.76 -2.68 -1.34
CA THR A 280 10.10 -1.26 -1.18
C THR A 280 11.39 -0.93 -1.94
N VAL A 281 11.34 0.11 -2.75
CA VAL A 281 12.46 0.68 -3.51
C VAL A 281 12.66 2.12 -3.07
N ILE A 282 13.84 2.44 -2.56
CA ILE A 282 14.24 3.80 -2.23
C ILE A 282 15.02 4.37 -3.40
N ILE A 283 14.58 5.48 -3.99
CA ILE A 283 15.35 6.20 -5.00
C ILE A 283 16.08 7.39 -4.40
N SER A 284 17.31 7.62 -4.84
CA SER A 284 18.15 8.73 -4.38
C SER A 284 19.08 9.22 -5.50
N PRO A 285 19.54 10.48 -5.44
CA PRO A 285 20.57 10.98 -6.36
C PRO A 285 22.00 10.56 -5.95
N GLU A 286 22.17 9.96 -4.77
CA GLU A 286 23.46 9.59 -4.18
C GLU A 286 23.40 8.16 -3.62
N ASN A 287 24.47 7.38 -3.82
CA ASN A 287 24.56 5.99 -3.37
C ASN A 287 24.43 5.85 -1.84
N ALA A 288 24.92 6.82 -1.08
CA ALA A 288 24.94 6.76 0.37
C ALA A 288 23.68 7.40 0.95
N ILE A 289 22.80 6.57 1.53
CA ILE A 289 21.79 7.01 2.49
C ILE A 289 22.43 6.89 3.88
N GLU A 290 22.38 7.97 4.67
CA GLU A 290 22.91 7.97 6.05
C GLU A 290 22.31 6.83 6.89
N ASP A 291 23.12 6.17 7.71
CA ASP A 291 22.69 5.01 8.51
C ASP A 291 21.48 5.33 9.39
N THR A 292 21.45 6.52 10.00
CA THR A 292 20.30 6.99 10.82
C THR A 292 19.02 7.11 10.00
N LYS A 293 19.11 7.52 8.73
CA LYS A 293 17.96 7.58 7.81
C LYS A 293 17.54 6.17 7.40
N LYS A 294 18.47 5.24 7.16
CA LYS A 294 18.15 3.83 6.89
C LYS A 294 17.43 3.18 8.06
N GLU A 295 17.93 3.34 9.28
CA GLU A 295 17.29 2.84 10.49
C GLU A 295 15.86 3.37 10.65
N ALA A 296 15.64 4.66 10.39
CA ALA A 296 14.32 5.27 10.41
C ALA A 296 13.38 4.72 9.32
N ILE A 297 13.91 4.46 8.11
CA ILE A 297 13.16 3.80 7.02
C ILE A 297 12.76 2.39 7.44
N VAL A 298 13.71 1.57 7.89
CA VAL A 298 13.45 0.19 8.33
C VAL A 298 12.39 0.17 9.42
N THR A 299 12.55 1.00 10.45
CA THR A 299 11.56 1.12 11.54
C THR A 299 10.17 1.49 11.02
N SER A 300 10.08 2.44 10.08
CA SER A 300 8.80 2.87 9.50
C SER A 300 8.14 1.76 8.68
N LEU A 301 8.93 1.00 7.91
CA LEU A 301 8.45 -0.11 7.09
C LEU A 301 7.99 -1.26 7.99
N GLU A 302 8.79 -1.66 8.98
CA GLU A 302 8.42 -2.69 9.96
C GLU A 302 7.12 -2.33 10.69
N ASP A 303 6.99 -1.08 11.15
CA ASP A 303 5.78 -0.63 11.85
C ASP A 303 4.53 -0.65 10.96
N PHE A 304 4.68 -0.26 9.69
CA PHE A 304 3.57 -0.23 8.73
C PHE A 304 3.17 -1.62 8.23
N PHE A 305 4.13 -2.50 7.99
CA PHE A 305 3.87 -3.82 7.39
C PHE A 305 3.67 -4.94 8.43
N LYS A 306 3.90 -4.73 9.72
CA LYS A 306 3.64 -5.77 10.72
C LYS A 306 2.17 -6.13 10.86
N GLN A 307 1.91 -7.41 11.14
CA GLN A 307 0.62 -7.92 11.56
C GLN A 307 0.37 -7.66 13.05
N GLY A 308 0.13 -6.41 13.40
CA GLY A 308 -0.14 -5.95 14.76
C GLY A 308 -0.41 -4.45 14.81
N PRO A 309 -0.80 -3.88 15.96
CA PRO A 309 -1.01 -2.45 16.07
C PRO A 309 0.29 -1.67 15.84
N SER A 310 0.21 -0.58 15.07
CA SER A 310 1.29 0.40 14.94
C SER A 310 1.76 0.85 16.34
N SER A 311 3.06 1.09 16.49
CA SER A 311 3.61 1.72 17.69
C SER A 311 3.25 3.20 17.79
N GLU A 312 2.75 3.78 16.71
CA GLU A 312 2.33 5.16 16.62
C GLU A 312 0.83 5.35 16.87
N SER A 313 0.41 6.61 16.96
CA SER A 313 -1.01 6.98 17.00
C SER A 313 -1.76 6.81 15.66
N THR A 314 -1.06 6.39 14.60
CA THR A 314 -1.60 6.16 13.26
C THR A 314 -1.98 4.70 13.03
N TYR A 315 -2.81 4.46 12.02
CA TYR A 315 -3.09 3.11 11.56
C TYR A 315 -1.99 2.61 10.62
N ASN A 316 -1.67 1.32 10.74
CA ASN A 316 -1.00 0.57 9.69
C ASN A 316 -2.04 -0.21 8.85
N PHE A 317 -1.64 -0.89 7.78
CA PHE A 317 -2.60 -1.56 6.90
C PHE A 317 -3.45 -2.60 7.62
N TRP A 318 -2.84 -3.40 8.49
CA TRP A 318 -3.56 -4.44 9.25
C TRP A 318 -4.63 -3.84 10.17
N THR A 319 -4.30 -2.84 10.98
CA THR A 319 -5.29 -2.18 11.84
C THR A 319 -6.31 -1.35 11.05
N ALA A 320 -5.91 -0.71 9.95
CA ALA A 320 -6.80 0.07 9.10
C ALA A 320 -7.88 -0.79 8.45
N THR A 321 -7.58 -2.06 8.18
CA THR A 321 -8.56 -3.03 7.66
C THR A 321 -9.41 -3.68 8.76
N GLY A 322 -9.20 -3.29 10.02
CA GLY A 322 -9.78 -3.95 11.19
C GLY A 322 -9.36 -5.42 11.26
N GLU A 323 -8.07 -5.67 11.03
CA GLU A 323 -7.40 -6.97 11.20
C GLU A 323 -7.73 -8.01 10.12
N ARG A 324 -8.29 -7.57 8.97
CA ARG A 324 -8.82 -8.46 7.93
C ARG A 324 -7.85 -8.76 6.80
N ALA A 325 -6.82 -7.94 6.61
CA ALA A 325 -5.80 -8.15 5.59
C ALA A 325 -4.45 -7.58 6.03
N HIS A 326 -3.41 -8.02 5.34
CA HIS A 326 -2.03 -7.73 5.71
C HIS A 326 -1.15 -7.68 4.44
N PHE A 327 -0.21 -6.75 4.43
CA PHE A 327 0.91 -6.74 3.49
C PHE A 327 2.16 -7.13 4.24
N SER A 328 2.89 -8.13 3.77
CA SER A 328 4.27 -8.34 4.18
C SER A 328 5.21 -7.51 3.32
N ASN A 329 6.31 -7.05 3.92
CA ASN A 329 7.44 -6.43 3.23
C ASN A 329 8.72 -7.17 3.60
N GLY A 330 9.65 -7.25 2.65
CA GLY A 330 10.92 -7.93 2.83
C GLY A 330 11.40 -8.60 1.55
N ILE A 331 12.72 -8.80 1.48
CA ILE A 331 13.39 -9.37 0.32
C ILE A 331 14.03 -10.70 0.74
N ASN A 332 13.45 -11.80 0.26
CA ASN A 332 14.05 -13.11 0.42
C ASN A 332 15.10 -13.34 -0.67
N ALA A 333 16.18 -14.07 -0.36
CA ALA A 333 17.19 -14.43 -1.36
C ALA A 333 16.57 -15.15 -2.58
N SER A 334 15.52 -15.96 -2.36
CA SER A 334 14.78 -16.64 -3.43
C SER A 334 13.99 -15.71 -4.36
N SER A 335 13.79 -14.45 -3.99
CA SER A 335 13.10 -13.46 -4.81
C SER A 335 14.06 -12.70 -5.74
N ILE A 336 15.36 -12.94 -5.65
CA ILE A 336 16.41 -12.39 -6.52
C ILE A 336 16.75 -13.43 -7.60
N GLN A 337 17.03 -12.98 -8.84
CA GLN A 337 17.40 -13.82 -9.98
C GLN A 337 18.89 -14.18 -10.03
#